data_AF-A0A966LE39-F1
#
_entry.id   AF-A0A966LE39-F1
#
_cell.length_a   1.000
_cell.length_b   1.000
_cell.length_c   1.000
_cell.angle_alpha   90.00
_cell.angle_beta   90.00
_cell.angle_gamma   90.00
#
_symmetry.space_group_name_H-M   'P 1'
#
loop_
_entity.id
_entity.type
_entity.pdbx_description
1 polymer ?
#
loop_
_entity_poly.entity_id
_entity_poly.type
_entity_poly.pdbx_seq_one_letter_code
_entity_poly.pdbx_strand_id
1 'polypeptide(L)'
;GCGVMPGGSGFVAFNVGPNAEGAAKFVAWLGDTDRARDWYTSTLAIPAHSGLQAEGLDYTTAGASEEVSAALQTFALGAARAAADTPQAFQLQGNKNAFVMFNATAQYISGVMTGEFTMDEAIARIDAELLEKAR
;
A
#
# COMPACT_ATOMS: atom_id res chain seq x y z
N GLY A 1 12.54 -7.40 -8.96
CA GLY A 1 12.21 -5.99 -9.25
C GLY A 1 12.24 -5.19 -7.96
N CYS A 2 12.22 -3.85 -8.03
CA CYS A 2 11.89 -3.03 -6.86
C CYS A 2 10.46 -3.39 -6.43
N GLY A 3 10.30 -3.87 -5.20
CA GLY A 3 9.08 -4.57 -4.79
C GLY A 3 7.82 -3.72 -4.66
N VAL A 4 7.97 -2.39 -4.69
CA VAL A 4 6.91 -1.38 -4.42
C VAL A 4 5.87 -1.93 -3.44
N MET A 5 6.21 -1.93 -2.16
CA MET A 5 5.28 -2.31 -1.10
C MET A 5 4.01 -1.46 -1.22
N PRO A 6 2.82 -2.05 -1.44
CA PRO A 6 1.62 -1.26 -1.66
C PRO A 6 1.23 -0.54 -0.37
N GLY A 7 1.18 0.80 -0.42
CA GLY A 7 0.62 1.62 0.64
C GLY A 7 -0.80 2.11 0.29
N GLY A 8 -1.34 3.00 1.12
CA GLY A 8 -2.61 3.67 0.87
C GLY A 8 -3.50 3.76 2.08
N SER A 9 -4.69 4.30 1.89
CA SER A 9 -5.75 4.40 2.89
C SER A 9 -7.01 3.66 2.41
N GLY A 10 -7.81 3.22 3.37
CA GLY A 10 -9.10 2.58 3.11
C GLY A 10 -10.16 3.10 4.07
N PHE A 11 -11.40 3.15 3.60
CA PHE A 11 -12.55 3.44 4.45
C PHE A 11 -13.00 2.16 5.15
N VAL A 12 -13.18 2.21 6.47
CA VAL A 12 -13.63 1.07 7.28
C VAL A 12 -14.89 1.45 8.05
N ALA A 13 -15.86 0.53 8.10
CA ALA A 13 -17.06 0.67 8.91
C ALA A 13 -16.92 -0.18 10.18
N PHE A 14 -17.14 0.44 11.35
CA PHE A 14 -17.18 -0.29 12.61
C PHE A 14 -18.55 -0.93 12.84
N ASN A 15 -18.55 -2.21 13.21
CA ASN A 15 -19.78 -2.97 13.45
C ASN A 15 -20.40 -2.75 14.86
N VAL A 16 -19.72 -2.02 15.74
CA VAL A 16 -20.15 -1.79 17.14
C VAL A 16 -21.00 -0.52 17.33
N GLY A 17 -21.15 0.30 16.29
CA GLY A 17 -21.87 1.57 16.37
C GLY A 17 -23.40 1.43 16.27
N PRO A 18 -24.16 2.44 16.75
CA PRO A 18 -25.63 2.42 16.74
C PRO A 18 -26.25 2.40 15.33
N ASN A 19 -25.48 2.70 14.28
CA ASN A 19 -25.89 2.62 12.88
C ASN A 19 -24.85 1.88 12.02
N ALA A 20 -24.45 0.68 12.46
CA ALA A 20 -23.47 -0.14 11.75
C ALA A 20 -23.89 -0.46 10.30
N GLU A 21 -25.18 -0.70 10.05
CA GLU A 21 -25.69 -0.98 8.70
C GLU A 21 -25.56 0.24 7.78
N GLY A 22 -25.90 1.44 8.26
CA GLY A 22 -25.70 2.67 7.51
C GLY A 22 -24.23 2.93 7.18
N ALA A 23 -23.33 2.71 8.14
CA ALA A 23 -21.89 2.83 7.92
C ALA A 23 -21.37 1.83 6.87
N ALA A 24 -21.82 0.57 6.92
CA ALA A 24 -21.47 -0.43 5.91
C ALA A 24 -21.98 -0.04 4.52
N LYS A 25 -23.23 0.46 4.41
CA LYS A 25 -23.80 0.96 3.15
C LYS A 25 -23.02 2.16 2.60
N PHE A 26 -22.54 3.05 3.46
CA PHE A 26 -21.72 4.18 3.04
C PHE A 26 -20.36 3.73 2.46
N VAL A 27 -19.68 2.80 3.13
CA VAL A 27 -18.42 2.24 2.60
C VAL A 27 -18.65 1.49 1.29
N ALA A 28 -19.74 0.72 1.18
CA ALA A 28 -20.12 0.07 -0.07
C ALA A 28 -20.40 1.08 -1.19
N TRP A 29 -21.08 2.18 -0.89
CA TRP A 29 -21.37 3.26 -1.84
C TRP A 29 -20.09 3.98 -2.32
N LEU A 30 -19.10 4.19 -1.45
CA LEU A 30 -17.79 4.72 -1.85
C LEU A 30 -17.03 3.77 -2.78
N GLY A 31 -17.28 2.46 -2.67
CA GLY A 31 -16.70 1.43 -3.54
C GLY A 31 -17.37 1.28 -4.91
N ASP A 32 -18.50 1.96 -5.15
CA ASP A 32 -19.13 1.99 -6.47
C ASP A 32 -18.20 2.66 -7.48
N THR A 33 -18.06 2.09 -8.68
CA THR A 33 -17.01 2.45 -9.65
C THR A 33 -16.98 3.95 -9.95
N ASP A 34 -18.15 4.55 -10.18
CA ASP A 34 -18.22 5.98 -10.49
C ASP A 34 -17.84 6.85 -9.29
N ARG A 35 -18.20 6.42 -8.07
CA ARG A 35 -17.93 7.17 -6.83
C ARG A 35 -16.46 7.07 -6.47
N ALA A 36 -15.89 5.89 -6.66
CA ALA A 36 -14.47 5.66 -6.56
C ALA A 36 -13.71 6.51 -7.60
N ARG A 37 -14.18 6.56 -8.86
CA ARG A 37 -13.57 7.39 -9.93
C ARG A 37 -13.55 8.86 -9.53
N ASP A 38 -14.68 9.39 -9.07
CA ASP A 38 -14.79 10.78 -8.64
C ASP A 38 -13.85 11.07 -7.45
N TRP A 39 -13.82 10.18 -6.46
CA TRP A 39 -12.96 10.32 -5.29
C TRP A 39 -11.47 10.28 -5.66
N TYR A 40 -11.02 9.28 -6.43
CA TYR A 40 -9.62 9.16 -6.84
C TYR A 40 -9.18 10.37 -7.67
N THR A 41 -10.00 10.77 -8.64
CA THR A 41 -9.70 11.91 -9.52
C THR A 41 -9.61 13.21 -8.73
N SER A 42 -10.61 13.53 -7.92
CA SER A 42 -10.66 14.79 -7.16
C SER A 42 -9.60 14.90 -6.07
N THR A 43 -9.07 13.78 -5.59
CA THR A 43 -8.02 13.74 -4.55
C THR A 43 -6.63 13.46 -5.11
N LEU A 44 -6.49 13.32 -6.43
CA LEU A 44 -5.24 12.96 -7.10
C LEU A 44 -4.64 11.63 -6.56
N ALA A 45 -5.51 10.72 -6.11
CA ALA A 45 -5.12 9.48 -5.48
C ALA A 45 -5.00 8.34 -6.52
N ILE A 46 -3.96 7.52 -6.37
CA ILE A 46 -3.78 6.30 -7.16
C ILE A 46 -4.92 5.33 -6.84
N PRO A 47 -5.68 4.83 -7.84
CA PRO A 47 -6.83 3.98 -7.58
C PRO A 47 -6.40 2.67 -6.92
N ALA A 48 -7.13 2.18 -5.93
CA ALA A 48 -7.04 0.78 -5.49
C ALA A 48 -7.97 -0.13 -6.31
N HIS A 49 -8.98 0.44 -6.97
CA HIS A 49 -9.91 -0.27 -7.83
C HIS A 49 -9.21 -0.73 -9.12
N SER A 50 -9.05 -2.04 -9.31
CA SER A 50 -8.28 -2.63 -10.41
C SER A 50 -8.79 -2.22 -11.80
N GLY A 51 -10.11 -2.10 -11.98
CA GLY A 51 -10.69 -1.62 -13.22
C GLY A 51 -10.30 -0.17 -13.55
N LEU A 52 -10.23 0.70 -12.53
CA LEU A 52 -9.87 2.11 -12.72
C LEU A 52 -8.35 2.28 -12.86
N GLN A 53 -7.55 1.42 -12.21
CA GLN A 53 -6.11 1.36 -12.46
C GLN A 53 -5.81 0.99 -13.92
N ALA A 54 -6.54 0.02 -14.48
CA ALA A 54 -6.37 -0.42 -15.86
C ALA A 54 -6.91 0.59 -16.89
N GLU A 55 -8.04 1.24 -16.59
CA GLU A 55 -8.63 2.31 -17.41
C GLU A 55 -7.74 3.55 -17.43
N GLY A 56 -7.12 3.89 -16.30
CA GLY A 56 -6.46 5.17 -16.08
C GLY A 56 -7.47 6.27 -15.72
N LEU A 57 -6.96 7.36 -15.11
CA LEU A 57 -7.77 8.52 -14.74
C LEU A 57 -7.19 9.80 -15.34
N ASP A 58 -8.07 10.71 -15.74
CA ASP A 58 -7.70 12.06 -16.16
C ASP A 58 -7.77 13.03 -14.98
N TYR A 59 -6.62 13.19 -14.31
CA TYR A 59 -6.48 14.09 -13.17
C TYR A 59 -6.46 15.57 -13.55
N THR A 60 -6.35 15.92 -14.84
CA THR A 60 -6.37 17.33 -15.26
C THR A 60 -7.73 17.97 -14.99
N THR A 61 -8.79 17.17 -15.02
CA THR A 61 -10.15 17.57 -14.62
C THR A 61 -10.26 18.02 -13.15
N ALA A 62 -9.31 17.59 -12.31
CA ALA A 62 -9.18 17.98 -10.90
C ALA A 62 -8.06 19.01 -10.65
N GLY A 63 -7.53 19.64 -11.70
CA GLY A 63 -6.53 20.70 -11.59
C GLY A 63 -5.07 20.22 -11.50
N ALA A 64 -4.79 18.94 -11.77
CA ALA A 64 -3.42 18.50 -11.97
C ALA A 64 -2.87 19.04 -13.30
N SER A 65 -1.56 19.28 -13.37
CA SER A 65 -0.90 19.52 -14.66
C SER A 65 -0.84 18.22 -15.47
N GLU A 66 -0.61 18.32 -16.78
CA GLU A 66 -0.44 17.15 -17.64
C GLU A 66 0.70 16.24 -17.16
N GLU A 67 1.80 16.82 -16.68
CA GLU A 67 2.95 16.08 -16.16
C GLU A 67 2.60 15.32 -14.88
N VAL A 68 1.83 15.93 -13.97
CA VAL A 68 1.37 15.28 -12.74
C VAL A 68 0.39 14.15 -13.08
N SER A 69 -0.54 14.38 -14.00
CA SER A 69 -1.48 13.36 -14.46
C SER A 69 -0.76 12.15 -15.07
N ALA A 70 0.23 12.40 -15.95
CA ALA A 70 1.06 11.35 -16.55
C ALA A 70 1.91 10.60 -15.52
N ALA A 71 2.45 11.30 -14.51
CA ALA A 71 3.22 10.67 -13.43
C ALA A 71 2.34 9.76 -12.57
N LEU A 72 1.12 10.19 -12.22
CA LEU A 72 0.16 9.36 -11.46
C LEU A 72 -0.25 8.11 -12.25
N GLN A 73 -0.51 8.23 -13.56
CA GLN A 73 -0.78 7.08 -14.41
C GLN A 73 0.41 6.12 -14.47
N THR A 74 1.63 6.65 -14.61
CA THR A 74 2.86 5.84 -14.60
C THR A 74 3.02 5.09 -13.28
N PHE A 75 2.74 5.75 -12.15
CA PHE A 75 2.81 5.13 -10.84
C PHE A 75 1.75 4.01 -10.67
N ALA A 76 0.51 4.24 -11.14
CA ALA A 76 -0.55 3.23 -11.10
C ALA A 76 -0.16 1.96 -11.88
N LEU A 77 0.41 2.12 -13.09
CA LEU A 77 0.92 1.01 -13.88
C LEU A 77 2.10 0.29 -13.21
N GLY A 78 2.99 1.06 -12.56
CA GLY A 78 4.10 0.52 -11.77
C GLY A 78 3.63 -0.36 -10.61
N ALA A 79 2.59 0.09 -9.89
CA ALA A 79 1.97 -0.69 -8.81
C ALA A 79 1.34 -1.99 -9.33
N ALA A 80 0.61 -1.95 -10.44
CA ALA A 80 0.03 -3.15 -11.06
C ALA A 80 1.11 -4.15 -11.48
N ARG A 81 2.23 -3.67 -12.03
CA ARG A 81 3.38 -4.52 -12.36
C ARG A 81 4.04 -5.12 -11.11
N ALA A 82 4.21 -4.35 -10.05
CA ALA A 82 4.79 -4.84 -8.80
C ALA A 82 3.95 -5.95 -8.14
N ALA A 83 2.63 -5.90 -8.29
CA ALA A 83 1.74 -6.97 -7.84
C ALA A 83 2.02 -8.31 -8.53
N ALA A 84 2.46 -8.29 -9.78
CA ALA A 84 2.82 -9.48 -10.56
C ALA A 84 4.29 -9.91 -10.36
N ASP A 85 5.22 -8.95 -10.43
CA ASP A 85 6.67 -9.22 -10.43
C ASP A 85 7.23 -9.48 -9.02
N THR A 86 6.56 -8.96 -7.98
CA THR A 86 6.99 -9.04 -6.58
C THR A 86 5.81 -9.30 -5.64
N PRO A 87 5.08 -10.42 -5.81
CA PRO A 87 3.86 -10.71 -5.05
C PRO A 87 4.10 -10.79 -3.53
N GLN A 88 5.31 -11.14 -3.09
CA GLN A 88 5.70 -11.16 -1.68
C GLN A 88 5.55 -9.79 -1.00
N ALA A 89 5.68 -8.68 -1.74
CA ALA A 89 5.50 -7.34 -1.18
C ALA A 89 4.03 -7.09 -0.79
N PHE A 90 3.10 -7.53 -1.65
CA PHE A 90 1.66 -7.43 -1.40
C PHE A 90 1.23 -8.39 -0.28
N GLN A 91 1.81 -9.59 -0.22
CA GLN A 91 1.58 -10.54 0.86
C GLN A 91 2.07 -10.02 2.21
N LEU A 92 3.24 -9.39 2.24
CA LEU A 92 3.80 -8.81 3.46
C LEU A 92 2.94 -7.67 3.97
N GLN A 93 2.44 -6.78 3.12
CA GLN A 93 1.62 -5.64 3.55
C GLN A 93 0.37 -6.04 4.33
N GLY A 94 -0.31 -7.12 3.92
CA GLY A 94 -1.50 -7.64 4.58
C GLY A 94 -1.21 -8.63 5.72
N ASN A 95 0.05 -8.92 6.01
CA ASN A 95 0.43 -9.93 6.98
C ASN A 95 0.28 -9.41 8.42
N LYS A 96 -0.36 -10.19 9.31
CA LYS A 96 -0.47 -9.85 10.74
C LYS A 96 0.88 -9.62 11.44
N ASN A 97 1.95 -10.21 10.90
CA ASN A 97 3.32 -10.15 11.42
C ASN A 97 4.20 -9.16 10.66
N ALA A 98 3.64 -8.36 9.74
CA ALA A 98 4.41 -7.43 8.92
C ALA A 98 5.25 -6.45 9.76
N PHE A 99 4.69 -5.99 10.89
CA PHE A 99 5.38 -5.09 11.82
C PHE A 99 6.67 -5.69 12.38
N VAL A 100 6.73 -7.00 12.61
CA VAL A 100 7.94 -7.68 13.10
C VAL A 100 9.03 -7.59 12.04
N MET A 101 8.68 -7.90 10.79
CA MET A 101 9.62 -7.83 9.67
C MET A 101 10.10 -6.41 9.40
N PHE A 102 9.21 -5.42 9.43
CA PHE A 102 9.59 -4.02 9.21
C PHE A 102 10.49 -3.49 10.31
N ASN A 103 10.16 -3.76 11.58
CA ASN A 103 10.96 -3.28 12.71
C ASN A 103 12.34 -3.92 12.75
N ALA A 104 12.43 -5.24 12.59
CA ALA A 104 13.70 -5.95 12.54
C ALA A 104 14.57 -5.44 11.38
N THR A 105 13.98 -5.28 10.20
CA THR A 105 14.69 -4.75 9.02
C THR A 105 15.19 -3.32 9.28
N ALA A 106 14.32 -2.42 9.75
CA ALA A 106 14.70 -1.04 10.02
C ALA A 106 15.81 -0.95 11.07
N GLN A 107 15.72 -1.73 12.15
CA GLN A 107 16.70 -1.74 13.23
C GLN A 107 18.06 -2.28 12.75
N TYR A 108 18.10 -3.49 12.21
CA TYR A 108 19.38 -4.16 11.95
C TYR A 108 20.08 -3.65 10.70
N ILE A 109 19.35 -3.22 9.66
CA ILE A 109 19.95 -2.57 8.49
C ILE A 109 20.49 -1.18 8.86
N SER A 110 19.81 -0.42 9.74
CA SER A 110 20.37 0.83 10.26
C SER A 110 21.67 0.58 11.04
N GLY A 111 21.75 -0.51 11.80
CA GLY A 111 22.99 -0.94 12.46
C GLY A 111 24.14 -1.22 11.50
N VAL A 112 23.87 -1.74 10.29
CA VAL A 112 24.90 -1.86 9.24
C VAL A 112 25.37 -0.50 8.77
N MET A 113 24.44 0.45 8.58
CA MET A 113 24.77 1.81 8.11
C MET A 113 25.61 2.59 9.13
N THR A 114 25.46 2.31 10.42
CA THR A 114 26.27 2.92 11.50
C THR A 114 27.55 2.15 11.81
N GLY A 115 27.78 0.99 11.18
CA GLY A 115 28.94 0.13 11.44
C GLY A 115 28.83 -0.69 12.72
N GLU A 116 27.65 -0.78 13.32
CA GLU A 116 27.37 -1.63 14.49
C GLU A 116 27.38 -3.12 14.15
N PHE A 117 26.95 -3.47 12.93
CA PHE A 117 26.91 -4.85 12.42
C PHE A 117 27.45 -4.94 11.00
N THR A 118 27.99 -6.10 10.64
CA THR A 118 28.10 -6.51 9.23
C THR A 118 26.72 -6.86 8.66
N MET A 119 26.61 -6.92 7.33
CA MET A 119 25.36 -7.33 6.68
C MET A 119 24.92 -8.74 7.09
N ASP A 120 25.86 -9.68 7.20
CA ASP A 120 25.55 -11.06 7.58
C ASP A 120 25.03 -11.16 9.02
N GLU A 121 25.62 -10.39 9.95
CA GLU A 121 25.13 -10.31 11.34
C GLU A 121 23.74 -9.68 11.43
N ALA A 122 23.47 -8.65 10.62
CA ALA A 122 22.16 -8.03 10.56
C ALA A 122 21.09 -9.01 10.06
N ILE A 123 21.38 -9.77 9.00
CA ILE A 123 20.47 -10.80 8.46
C ILE A 123 20.20 -11.88 9.51
N ALA A 124 21.25 -12.41 10.15
CA ALA A 124 21.09 -13.43 11.20
C ALA A 124 20.21 -12.95 12.38
N ARG A 125 20.32 -11.66 12.74
CA ARG A 125 19.48 -11.05 13.78
C ARG A 125 18.03 -10.87 13.33
N ILE A 126 17.80 -10.44 12.08
CA ILE A 126 16.45 -10.36 11.50
C ILE A 126 15.79 -11.74 11.55
N ASP A 127 16.48 -12.79 11.10
CA ASP A 127 15.94 -14.15 11.10
C ASP A 127 15.58 -14.64 12.51
N ALA A 128 16.47 -14.39 13.49
CA ALA A 128 16.21 -14.74 14.89
C ALA A 128 14.97 -14.01 15.45
N GLU A 129 14.82 -12.71 15.16
CA GLU A 129 13.68 -11.93 15.61
C GLU A 129 12.36 -12.39 14.97
N LEU A 130 12.39 -12.73 13.68
CA LEU A 130 11.24 -13.29 12.98
C LEU A 130 10.81 -14.64 13.57
N LEU A 131 11.75 -15.56 13.82
CA LEU A 131 11.47 -16.87 14.44
C LEU A 131 10.87 -16.76 15.85
N GLU A 132 11.31 -15.76 16.60
CA GLU A 132 10.80 -15.51 17.95
C GLU A 132 9.39 -14.89 17.92
N LYS A 133 9.20 -13.84 17.13
CA LYS A 133 8.05 -12.92 17.28
C LYS A 133 6.97 -13.02 16.21
N ALA A 134 7.23 -13.61 15.04
CA ALA A 134 6.24 -13.69 13.95
C ALA A 134 5.36 -14.97 14.05
N ARG A 135 4.44 -15.04 15.02
CA ARG A 135 3.59 -16.23 15.29
C ARG A 135 2.09 -16.00 15.05
#